data_AF-X1RLM6-F1
#
_entry.id   AF-X1RLM6-F1
#
_cell.length_a   1.000
_cell.length_b   1.000
_cell.length_c   1.000
_cell.angle_alpha   90.00
_cell.angle_beta   90.00
_cell.angle_gamma   90.00
#
_symmetry.space_group_name_H-M   'P 1'
#
loop_
_entity.id
_entity.type
_entity.pdbx_description
1 polymer ?
#
loop_
_entity_poly.entity_id
_entity_poly.type
_entity_poly.pdbx_seq_one_letter_code
_entity_poly.pdbx_strand_id
1 'polypeptide(L)' 'MTMERLIIGSLQTNCYILESNTIGLVIDPGAEPEKIIRAVSGFKIKLILATHRHYDHIDALTEVK' A
#
# COMPACT_ATOMS: atom_id res chain seq x y z
N MET A 1 -1.56 16.74 -3.91
CA MET A 1 -0.72 15.61 -3.47
C MET A 1 -1.01 15.35 -2.02
N THR A 2 -1.38 14.13 -1.70
CA THR A 2 -1.76 13.66 -0.36
C THR A 2 -0.93 12.43 -0.01
N MET A 3 -0.73 12.21 1.29
CA MET A 3 -0.08 11.01 1.82
C MET A 3 -0.91 10.48 2.97
N GLU A 4 -1.25 9.20 2.91
CA GLU A 4 -1.95 8.47 3.95
C GLU A 4 -1.05 7.35 4.47
N ARG A 5 -1.17 7.07 5.77
CA ARG A 5 -0.50 5.95 6.43
C ARG A 5 -1.54 4.97 6.94
N LEU A 6 -1.49 3.74 6.44
CA LEU A 6 -2.27 2.61 6.90
C LEU A 6 -1.42 1.71 7.79
N ILE A 7 -1.87 1.50 9.02
CA ILE A 7 -1.29 0.46 9.89
C ILE A 7 -1.91 -0.87 9.51
N ILE A 8 -1.08 -1.86 9.18
CA ILE A 8 -1.52 -3.16 8.67
C ILE A 8 -0.82 -4.32 9.41
N GLY A 9 -1.53 -5.44 9.52
CA GLY A 9 -0.99 -6.69 10.05
C GLY A 9 -0.74 -6.65 11.56
N SER A 10 -0.32 -7.80 12.10
CA SER A 10 -0.04 -7.97 13.53
C SER A 10 1.22 -7.23 14.00
N LEU A 11 2.17 -6.97 13.11
CA LEU A 11 3.38 -6.20 13.40
C LEU A 11 3.18 -4.69 13.31
N GLN A 12 1.95 -4.24 13.00
CA GLN A 12 1.61 -2.82 12.87
C GLN A 12 2.49 -2.09 11.84
N THR A 13 2.80 -2.76 10.74
CA THR A 13 3.64 -2.23 9.66
C THR A 13 2.95 -1.03 9.01
N ASN A 14 3.74 -0.03 8.66
CA ASN A 14 3.24 1.18 8.00
C ASN A 14 3.24 0.96 6.48
N CYS A 15 2.05 0.80 5.90
CA CYS A 15 1.84 0.92 4.47
C CYS A 15 1.51 2.37 4.14
N TYR A 16 2.21 2.97 3.18
CA TYR A 16 1.95 4.36 2.77
C TYR A 16 1.28 4.42 1.42
N ILE A 17 0.35 5.36 1.28
CA ILE A 17 -0.34 5.66 0.02
C ILE A 17 -0.04 7.12 -0.31
N LEU A 18 0.54 7.35 -1.47
CA LEU A 18 0.75 8.69 -2.03
C LEU A 18 -0.16 8.85 -3.23
N GLU A 19 -0.93 9.93 -3.25
CA GLU A 19 -1.86 10.23 -4.34
C GLU A 19 -1.59 11.63 -4.91
N SER A 20 -1.62 11.73 -6.24
CA SER A 20 -1.57 13.00 -6.97
C SER A 20 -2.48 12.93 -8.19
N ASN A 21 -3.56 13.71 -8.17
CA ASN A 21 -4.64 13.63 -9.15
C ASN A 21 -5.25 12.21 -9.18
N THR A 22 -5.32 11.59 -10.35
CA THR A 22 -5.88 10.23 -10.53
C THR A 22 -4.82 9.14 -10.51
N ILE A 23 -3.62 9.44 -10.00
CA ILE A 23 -2.48 8.53 -9.97
C ILE A 23 -1.97 8.39 -8.53
N GLY A 24 -1.72 7.15 -8.12
CA GLY A 24 -1.17 6.86 -6.80
C GLY A 24 -0.02 5.88 -6.80
N LEU A 25 0.63 5.80 -5.65
CA LEU A 25 1.75 4.94 -5.34
C LEU A 25 1.52 4.30 -3.97
N VAL A 26 1.82 3.00 -3.86
CA VAL A 26 1.71 2.24 -2.61
C VAL A 26 3.11 1.84 -2.16
N ILE A 27 3.42 2.02 -0.87
CA ILE A 27 4.69 1.62 -0.25
C ILE A 27 4.40 0.58 0.81
N ASP A 28 5.12 -0.54 0.75
CA ASP A 28 5.10 -1.64 1.73
C ASP A 28 3.72 -2.29 1.99
N PRO A 29 3.00 -2.75 0.94
CA PRO A 29 1.74 -3.48 1.12
C PRO A 29 2.02 -4.92 1.57
N GLY A 30 2.22 -5.12 2.88
CA GLY A 30 2.58 -6.45 3.42
C GLY A 30 1.48 -7.24 4.12
N ALA A 31 0.29 -6.68 4.31
CA ALA A 31 -0.83 -7.34 4.99
C ALA A 31 -2.16 -6.62 4.70
N GLU A 32 -3.27 -7.26 5.02
CA GLU A 32 -4.63 -6.70 4.87
C GLU A 32 -4.93 -6.13 3.47
N PRO A 33 -4.78 -6.92 2.37
CA PRO A 33 -4.92 -6.41 1.00
C PRO A 33 -6.25 -5.71 0.76
N GLU A 34 -7.36 -6.22 1.31
CA GLU A 34 -8.68 -5.61 1.20
C GLU A 34 -8.75 -4.17 1.76
N LYS A 35 -7.99 -3.88 2.82
CA LYS A 35 -7.92 -2.54 3.39
C LYS A 35 -7.17 -1.59 2.47
N ILE A 36 -6.07 -2.07 1.88
CA ILE A 36 -5.26 -1.31 0.93
C ILE A 36 -6.08 -1.05 -0.34
N ILE A 37 -6.72 -2.08 -0.91
CA ILE A 37 -7.57 -1.99 -2.12
C ILE A 37 -8.69 -0.96 -1.91
N ARG A 38 -9.35 -0.95 -0.76
CA ARG A 38 -10.36 0.06 -0.44
C ARG A 38 -9.78 1.47 -0.43
N ALA A 39 -8.61 1.67 0.19
CA ALA A 39 -7.96 2.97 0.30
C ALA A 39 -7.48 3.51 -1.07
N VAL A 40 -7.16 2.64 -2.02
CA VAL A 40 -6.70 3.03 -3.37
C VAL A 40 -7.79 3.10 -4.43
N SER A 41 -9.04 2.78 -4.08
CA SER A 41 -10.15 2.63 -5.04
C SER A 41 -10.49 3.86 -5.90
N GLY A 42 -10.02 5.05 -5.51
CA GLY A 42 -10.28 6.32 -6.21
C GLY A 42 -9.26 6.71 -7.30
N PHE A 43 -8.14 5.98 -7.43
CA PHE A 43 -7.05 6.36 -8.33
C PHE A 43 -6.33 5.14 -8.92
N LYS A 44 -5.58 5.38 -10.00
CA LYS A 44 -4.77 4.34 -10.63
C LYS A 44 -3.44 4.18 -9.90
N ILE A 45 -3.16 2.99 -9.37
CA ILE A 45 -1.83 2.66 -8.86
C ILE A 45 -0.86 2.61 -10.05
N LYS A 46 0.17 3.47 -10.03
CA LYS A 46 1.23 3.53 -11.03
C LYS A 46 2.45 2.71 -10.63
N LEU A 47 2.69 2.60 -9.33
CA LEU A 47 3.86 1.96 -8.78
C LEU A 47 3.56 1.41 -7.39
N ILE A 48 4.10 0.23 -7.12
CA ILE A 48 4.21 -0.33 -5.78
C ILE A 48 5.70 -0.40 -5.45
N LEU A 49 6.08 0.14 -4.29
CA LEU A 49 7.45 0.14 -3.79
C LEU A 49 7.52 -0.71 -2.52
N ALA A 50 8.51 -1.60 -2.45
CA ALA A 50 8.91 -2.24 -1.22
C ALA A 50 10.22 -1.62 -0.76
N THR A 51 10.29 -1.13 0.48
CA THR A 51 11.51 -0.55 1.05
C THR A 51 12.60 -1.60 1.22
N HIS A 52 12.22 -2.81 1.61
CA HIS A 52 13.05 -3.99 1.75
C HIS A 52 12.18 -5.25 1.68
N ARG A 53 12.77 -6.44 1.91
CA ARG A 53 12.13 -7.74 1.63
C ARG A 53 11.78 -8.56 2.88
N HIS A 54 11.32 -7.92 3.95
CA HIS A 54 10.65 -8.63 5.05
C HIS A 54 9.19 -8.89 4.70
N TYR A 55 8.66 -10.00 5.22
CA TYR A 55 7.35 -10.54 4.85
C TYR A 55 6.22 -9.54 5.13
N ASP A 56 6.29 -8.85 6.26
CA ASP A 56 5.31 -7.86 6.71
C ASP A 56 5.28 -6.57 5.87
N HIS A 57 6.16 -6.44 4.88
CA HIS A 57 6.17 -5.37 3.87
C HIS A 57 5.80 -5.84 2.45
N ILE A 58 5.70 -7.16 2.18
CA ILE A 58 5.54 -7.69 0.81
C ILE A 58 4.44 -8.73 0.62
N ASP A 59 3.90 -9.33 1.68
CA ASP A 59 3.02 -10.50 1.53
C ASP A 59 1.67 -10.19 0.86
N ALA A 60 1.22 -8.92 0.81
CA ALA A 60 0.00 -8.51 0.11
C ALA A 60 0.24 -7.97 -1.32
N LEU A 61 1.47 -8.10 -1.85
CA LEU A 61 1.82 -7.61 -3.19
C LEU A 61 1.02 -8.27 -4.32
N THR A 62 0.59 -9.52 -4.16
CA THR A 62 -0.07 -10.25 -5.25
C THR A 62 -1.51 -9.76 -5.44
N GLU A 63 -2.16 -9.38 -4.36
CA GLU A 63 -3.56 -8.97 -4.27
C GLU A 63 -3.74 -7.48 -4.57
N VAL A 64 -2.74 -6.64 -4.25
CA VAL A 64 -2.78 -5.17 -4.44
C VAL A 64 -2.42 -4.73 -5.88
N LYS A 65 -2.16 -5.68 -6.79
CA LYS A 65 -1.79 -5.41 -8.19
C LYS A 65 -2.91 -4.90 -9.08
#